data_AF-A0A6H9L1J8-F1
#
_entry.id   AF-A0A6H9L1J8-F1
#
_cell.length_a   1.000
_cell.length_b   1.000
_cell.length_c   1.000
_cell.angle_alpha   90.00
_cell.angle_beta   90.00
_cell.angle_gamma   90.00
#
_symmetry.space_group_name_H-M   'P 1'
#
loop_
_entity.id
_entity.type
_entity.pdbx_description
1 polymer ?
#
loop_
_entity_poly.entity_id
_entity_poly.type
_entity_poly.pdbx_seq_one_letter_code
_entity_poly.pdbx_strand_id
1 'polypeptide(L)' 'MPCPNLFNRICDELGEDIDSMLCKELKEHVENCEDCRCCLKSIRKTVHLYRKLPDEKVPADVTDRLIKILDESC' A
#
# COMPACT_ATOMS: atom_id res chain seq x y z
N MET A 1 9.16 10.82 19.65
CA MET A 1 9.60 9.42 19.55
C MET A 1 8.56 8.69 18.72
N PRO A 2 8.88 8.13 17.55
CA PRO A 2 7.87 7.43 16.76
C PRO A 2 7.59 6.09 17.44
N CYS A 3 6.33 5.89 17.83
CA CYS A 3 5.88 4.73 18.56
C CYS A 3 6.04 3.48 17.68
N PRO A 4 6.94 2.53 18.00
CA PRO A 4 7.18 1.35 17.15
C PRO A 4 5.94 0.48 16.94
N ASN A 5 4.99 0.56 17.87
CA ASN A 5 3.75 -0.22 17.85
C ASN A 5 2.67 0.33 16.92
N LEU A 6 2.71 1.62 16.56
CA LEU A 6 1.69 2.22 15.71
C LEU A 6 1.86 1.76 14.25
N PHE A 7 3.10 1.68 13.78
CA PHE A 7 3.40 1.21 12.43
C PHE A 7 3.01 -0.27 12.24
N ASN A 8 3.27 -1.11 13.24
CA ASN A 8 2.84 -2.51 13.23
C ASN A 8 1.31 -2.64 13.23
N ARG A 9 0.59 -1.86 14.05
CA ARG A 9 -0.89 -1.86 14.05
C ARG A 9 -1.49 -1.36 12.74
N ILE A 10 -0.90 -0.34 12.13
CA ILE A 10 -1.35 0.17 10.83
C ILE A 10 -1.12 -0.89 9.73
N CYS A 11 0.00 -1.63 9.79
CA CYS A 11 0.22 -2.77 8.90
C CYS A 11 -0.78 -3.91 9.18
N ASP A 12 -1.01 -4.29 10.44
CA ASP A 12 -1.98 -5.30 10.84
C ASP A 12 -3.42 -4.95 10.42
N GLU A 13 -3.77 -3.65 10.41
CA GLU A 13 -5.12 -3.15 10.05
C GLU A 13 -5.31 -2.89 8.54
N LEU A 14 -4.25 -2.61 7.78
CA LEU A 14 -4.34 -2.30 6.35
C LEU A 14 -4.17 -3.50 5.42
N GLY A 15 -3.72 -4.65 5.95
CA GLY A 15 -3.66 -5.89 5.20
C GLY A 15 -2.93 -6.99 5.97
N GLU A 16 -3.43 -8.21 5.84
CA GLU A 16 -2.80 -9.43 6.38
C GLU A 16 -1.29 -9.45 6.12
N ASP A 17 -0.52 -10.01 7.08
CA ASP A 17 0.93 -10.20 6.95
C ASP A 17 1.26 -10.86 5.60
N ILE A 18 2.33 -10.40 4.93
CA ILE A 18 2.76 -10.97 3.66
C ILE A 18 3.14 -12.46 3.80
N ASP A 19 3.51 -12.89 5.01
CA ASP A 19 3.78 -14.28 5.36
C ASP A 19 2.55 -15.05 5.88
N SER A 20 1.40 -14.38 5.95
CA SER A 20 0.12 -15.00 6.34
C SER A 20 -0.25 -16.16 5.42
N MET A 21 -1.07 -17.07 5.95
CA MET A 21 -1.61 -18.18 5.17
C MET A 21 -2.42 -17.68 3.98
N LEU A 22 -3.18 -16.61 4.17
CA LEU A 22 -3.97 -15.98 3.10
C LEU A 22 -3.08 -15.46 1.96
N CYS A 23 -1.97 -14.77 2.28
CA CYS A 23 -1.06 -14.29 1.24
C CYS A 23 -0.41 -15.43 0.46
N LYS A 24 -0.11 -16.57 1.11
CA LYS A 24 0.41 -17.77 0.44
C LYS A 24 -0.62 -18.38 -0.50
N GLU A 25 -1.85 -18.57 -0.05
CA GLU A 25 -2.96 -19.10 -0.87
C GLU A 25 -3.27 -18.19 -2.06
N LEU A 26 -3.29 -16.87 -1.85
CA LEU A 26 -3.51 -15.90 -2.92
C LEU A 26 -2.38 -15.94 -3.96
N LYS A 27 -1.13 -16.08 -3.51
CA LYS A 27 0.02 -16.22 -4.40
C LYS A 27 -0.09 -17.48 -5.26
N GLU A 28 -0.40 -18.62 -4.64
CA GLU A 28 -0.63 -19.87 -5.35
C GLU A 28 -1.78 -19.77 -6.35
N HIS A 29 -2.89 -19.11 -5.98
CA HIS A 29 -4.01 -18.88 -6.88
C HIS A 29 -3.59 -18.07 -8.12
N VAL A 30 -2.90 -16.95 -7.93
CA VAL A 30 -2.43 -16.11 -9.05
C VAL A 30 -1.41 -16.85 -9.92
N GLU A 31 -0.59 -17.73 -9.34
CA GLU A 31 0.35 -18.57 -10.06
C GLU A 31 -0.30 -19.70 -10.87
N ASN A 32 -1.53 -20.08 -10.54
CA ASN A 32 -2.26 -21.17 -11.21
C ASN A 32 -3.47 -20.71 -12.04
N CYS A 33 -3.94 -19.46 -11.88
CA CYS A 33 -5.08 -18.89 -12.59
C CYS A 33 -4.63 -17.87 -13.66
N GLU A 34 -4.91 -18.14 -14.94
CA GLU A 34 -4.50 -17.26 -16.05
C GLU A 34 -5.17 -15.87 -15.98
N ASP A 35 -6.47 -15.82 -15.71
CA ASP A 35 -7.23 -14.57 -15.63
C ASP A 35 -6.69 -13.65 -14.54
N CYS A 36 -6.42 -14.19 -13.35
CA CYS A 36 -5.88 -13.43 -12.23
C CYS A 36 -4.45 -12.95 -12.51
N ARG A 37 -3.63 -13.75 -13.20
CA ARG A 37 -2.29 -13.34 -13.61
C ARG A 37 -2.32 -12.20 -14.63
N CYS A 38 -3.25 -12.26 -15.59
CA CYS A 38 -3.49 -11.20 -16.56
C CYS A 38 -3.98 -9.91 -15.88
N CYS A 39 -4.90 -10.03 -14.93
CA CYS A 39 -5.37 -8.90 -14.11
C CYS A 39 -4.21 -8.25 -13.34
N LEU A 40 -3.41 -9.04 -12.62
CA LEU A 40 -2.26 -8.55 -11.86
C LEU A 40 -1.24 -7.85 -12.76
N LYS A 41 -1.01 -8.39 -13.97
CA LYS A 41 -0.12 -7.77 -14.96
C LYS A 41 -0.64 -6.39 -15.39
N SER A 42 -1.94 -6.24 -15.63
CA SER A 42 -2.56 -4.96 -15.95
C SER A 42 -2.44 -3.96 -14.81
N ILE A 43 -2.74 -4.37 -13.57
CA ILE A 43 -2.59 -3.50 -12.39
C ILE A 43 -1.14 -3.04 -12.23
N ARG A 44 -0.16 -3.95 -12.33
CA ARG A 44 1.28 -3.60 -12.28
C ARG A 44 1.66 -2.59 -13.35
N LYS A 45 1.15 -2.75 -14.57
CA LYS A 45 1.38 -1.80 -15.66
C LYS A 45 0.77 -0.43 -15.37
N THR A 46 -0.44 -0.39 -14.83
CA THR A 46 -1.09 0.86 -14.42
C THR A 46 -0.26 1.59 -13.36
N VAL A 47 0.13 0.91 -12.27
CA VAL A 47 0.99 1.51 -11.22
C VAL A 47 2.30 2.03 -11.80
N HIS A 48 2.93 1.28 -12.69
CA HIS A 48 4.16 1.70 -13.36
C HIS A 48 3.98 2.96 -14.20
N LEU A 49 2.85 3.11 -14.89
CA LEU A 49 2.53 4.31 -15.66
C LEU A 49 2.33 5.51 -14.74
N TYR A 50 1.56 5.37 -13.66
CA TYR A 50 1.33 6.43 -12.68
C TYR A 50 2.64 6.93 -12.06
N ARG A 51 3.55 6.02 -11.69
CA ARG A 51 4.88 6.38 -11.14
C ARG A 51 5.79 7.12 -12.12
N LYS A 52 5.47 7.09 -13.40
CA LYS A 52 6.22 7.79 -14.47
C LYS A 52 5.60 9.12 -14.86
N LEU A 53 4.41 9.44 -14.34
CA LEU A 53 3.83 10.74 -14.57
C LEU A 53 4.72 11.83 -13.95
N PRO A 54 4.73 13.04 -14.52
CA PRO A 54 5.43 14.16 -13.93
C PRO A 54 5.02 14.34 -12.47
N ASP A 55 6.00 14.54 -11.60
CA ASP A 55 5.75 14.72 -10.18
C ASP A 55 5.10 16.10 -9.98
N GLU A 56 3.80 16.12 -9.71
CA GLU A 56 3.10 17.32 -9.32
C GLU A 56 3.33 17.53 -7.84
N LYS A 57 4.03 18.63 -7.49
CA LYS A 57 4.33 18.94 -6.10
C LYS A 57 3.03 19.12 -5.33
N VAL A 58 2.80 18.23 -4.36
CA VAL A 58 1.73 18.41 -3.38
C VAL A 58 1.95 19.74 -2.67
N PRO A 59 0.94 20.62 -2.61
CA PRO A 59 1.04 21.88 -1.87
C PRO A 59 1.46 21.64 -0.42
N ALA A 60 2.38 22.46 0.09
CA ALA A 60 2.95 22.28 1.42
C ALA A 60 1.88 22.28 2.53
N ASP A 61 0.83 23.09 2.37
CA ASP A 61 -0.27 23.19 3.32
C ASP A 61 -1.06 21.88 3.48
N VAL A 62 -1.12 21.04 2.44
CA VAL A 62 -1.76 19.73 2.50
C VAL A 62 -0.95 18.79 3.39
N THR A 63 0.37 18.77 3.22
CA THR A 63 1.30 17.98 4.04
C THR A 63 1.27 18.44 5.49
N ASP A 64 1.30 19.75 5.72
CA ASP A 64 1.26 20.33 7.07
C ASP A 64 -0.03 19.98 7.81
N ARG A 65 -1.18 20.06 7.12
CA ARG A 65 -2.48 19.65 7.69
C ARG A 65 -2.52 18.17 8.01
N LEU A 66 -1.96 17.32 7.15
CA LEU A 66 -1.93 15.87 7.39
C LEU A 66 -1.08 15.54 8.62
N ILE A 67 0.14 16.08 8.71
CA ILE A 67 1.06 15.84 9.84
C ILE A 67 0.42 16.31 11.14
N LYS A 68 -0.19 17.50 11.14
CA LYS A 68 -0.88 18.02 12.32
C LYS A 68 -1.95 17.06 12.85
N ILE A 69 -2.79 16.50 11.97
CA ILE A 69 -3.84 15.54 12.38
C ILE A 69 -3.20 14.27 12.94
N LEU A 70 -2.16 13.75 12.30
CA LEU A 70 -1.48 12.52 12.75
C LEU A 70 -0.80 12.70 14.11
N ASP A 71 -0.20 13.87 14.36
CA ASP A 71 0.43 14.20 15.64
C ASP A 71 -0.59 14.42 16.77
N GLU A 72 -1.76 14.99 16.46
CA GLU A 72 -2.87 15.19 17.42
C GLU A 72 -3.60 13.88 17.80
N SER A 73 -3.33 12.78 17.09
CA SER A 73 -3.97 11.48 17.27
C SER A 73 -3.19 10.50 18.18
N CYS A 74 -2.06 10.94 18.76
CA CYS A 74 -1.26 10.20 19.76
C CYS A 74 -1.54 10.66 21.19
#